data_AF-A0A842WKI2-F1
#
_entry.id   AF-A0A842WKI2-F1
#
_cell.length_a   1.000
_cell.length_b   1.000
_cell.length_c   1.000
_cell.angle_alpha   90.00
_cell.angle_beta   90.00
_cell.angle_gamma   90.00
#
_symmetry.space_group_name_H-M   'P 1'
#
loop_
_entity.id
_entity.type
_entity.pdbx_description
1 polymer ?
#
loop_
_entity_poly.entity_id
_entity_poly.type
_entity_poly.pdbx_seq_one_letter_code
_entity_poly.pdbx_strand_id
1 'polypeptide(L)'
;MMSRQTASSTKKGQAATETMVTLGMILVFVIPILLLLLVGAQARFESLSHIQGGSVIRIVSDSINEVYIEGPGASKTVVVNFPSNARYLNVTEDEVVMGLDTRSGPTDIVSPFFGELNQSSRGLVALPSGDAPSGLYPIKFYADSSGNVVVEHGG
;
A
#
# COMPACT_ATOMS: atom_id res chain seq x y z
N MET A 1 -74.60 -5.34 -33.89
CA MET A 1 -73.63 -4.48 -33.17
C MET A 1 -72.74 -5.37 -32.32
N MET A 2 -71.50 -5.61 -32.73
CA MET A 2 -70.50 -6.25 -31.87
C MET A 2 -69.14 -5.68 -32.24
N SER A 3 -68.66 -4.78 -31.39
CA SER A 3 -67.38 -4.09 -31.52
C SER A 3 -66.26 -5.02 -31.02
N ARG A 4 -65.33 -5.38 -31.91
CA ARG A 4 -64.09 -6.08 -31.56
C ARG A 4 -63.08 -5.06 -31.01
N GLN A 5 -62.96 -5.01 -29.69
CA GLN A 5 -61.75 -4.52 -29.03
C GLN A 5 -60.97 -5.74 -28.52
N THR A 6 -59.76 -5.98 -29.02
CA THR A 6 -58.68 -6.73 -28.32
C THR A 6 -57.44 -6.80 -29.23
N ALA A 7 -56.59 -5.77 -29.23
CA ALA A 7 -55.23 -5.86 -29.77
C ALA A 7 -54.36 -4.69 -29.26
N SER A 8 -54.13 -4.63 -27.94
CA SER A 8 -53.28 -3.58 -27.33
C SER A 8 -52.15 -4.13 -26.46
N SER A 9 -52.22 -5.37 -25.95
CA SER A 9 -51.18 -5.91 -25.05
C SER A 9 -49.91 -6.40 -25.78
N THR A 10 -50.00 -6.80 -27.05
CA THR A 10 -48.88 -7.39 -27.81
C THR A 10 -47.73 -6.41 -28.05
N LYS A 11 -48.04 -5.13 -28.27
CA LYS A 11 -47.03 -4.09 -28.55
C LYS A 11 -46.15 -3.79 -27.33
N LYS A 12 -46.72 -3.87 -26.12
CA LYS A 12 -45.98 -3.63 -24.87
C LYS A 12 -45.00 -4.77 -24.58
N GLY A 13 -45.38 -6.02 -24.88
CA GLY A 13 -44.51 -7.19 -24.73
C GLY A 13 -43.32 -7.16 -25.68
N GLN A 14 -43.54 -6.82 -26.96
CA GLN A 14 -42.44 -6.70 -27.93
C GLN A 14 -41.44 -5.61 -27.55
N ALA A 15 -41.92 -4.43 -27.14
CA ALA A 15 -41.06 -3.33 -26.72
C ALA A 15 -40.22 -3.68 -25.48
N ALA A 16 -40.79 -4.41 -24.52
CA ALA A 16 -40.07 -4.90 -23.36
C ALA A 16 -38.95 -5.89 -23.75
N THR A 17 -39.24 -6.82 -24.66
CA THR A 17 -38.24 -7.79 -25.16
C THR A 17 -37.11 -7.09 -25.92
N GLU A 18 -37.44 -6.16 -26.82
CA GLU A 18 -36.43 -5.38 -27.56
C GLU A 18 -35.54 -4.56 -26.62
N THR A 19 -36.12 -3.95 -25.60
CA THR A 19 -35.37 -3.21 -24.57
C THR A 19 -34.45 -4.15 -23.78
N MET A 20 -34.93 -5.32 -23.37
CA MET A 20 -34.14 -6.31 -22.63
C MET A 20 -32.97 -6.84 -23.46
N VAL A 21 -33.20 -7.13 -24.74
CA VAL A 21 -32.14 -7.58 -25.66
C VAL A 21 -31.11 -6.47 -25.88
N THR A 22 -31.56 -5.22 -26.06
CA THR A 22 -30.66 -4.07 -26.21
C THR A 22 -29.81 -3.86 -24.96
N LEU A 23 -30.43 -3.94 -23.77
CA LEU A 23 -29.71 -3.84 -22.49
C LEU A 23 -28.69 -4.97 -22.33
N GLY A 24 -29.06 -6.20 -22.70
CA GLY A 24 -28.17 -7.36 -22.69
C GLY A 24 -26.95 -7.15 -23.59
N MET A 25 -27.16 -6.66 -24.81
CA MET A 25 -26.08 -6.32 -25.73
C MET A 25 -25.16 -5.23 -25.16
N ILE A 26 -25.72 -4.18 -24.56
CA ILE A 26 -24.92 -3.13 -23.90
C ILE A 26 -24.05 -3.73 -22.79
N LEU A 27 -24.62 -4.58 -21.92
CA LEU A 27 -23.89 -5.20 -20.81
C LEU A 27 -22.75 -6.10 -21.30
N VAL A 28 -22.92 -6.80 -22.42
CA VAL A 28 -21.85 -7.61 -23.04
C VAL A 28 -20.62 -6.77 -23.38
N PHE A 29 -20.79 -5.50 -23.74
CA PHE A 29 -19.67 -4.58 -23.99
C PHE A 29 -19.18 -3.86 -22.73
N VAL A 30 -20.09 -3.47 -21.84
CA VAL A 30 -19.75 -2.68 -20.63
C VAL A 30 -18.99 -3.50 -19.61
N ILE A 31 -19.40 -4.76 -19.36
CA ILE A 31 -18.79 -5.60 -18.33
C ILE A 31 -17.27 -5.82 -18.59
N PRO A 32 -16.82 -6.22 -19.80
CA PRO A 32 -15.39 -6.37 -20.08
C PRO A 32 -14.60 -5.08 -19.87
N ILE A 33 -15.17 -3.92 -20.23
CA ILE A 33 -14.51 -2.63 -20.05
C ILE A 33 -14.32 -2.33 -18.56
N LEU A 34 -15.36 -2.55 -17.74
CA LEU A 34 -15.27 -2.35 -16.30
C LEU A 34 -14.25 -3.29 -15.65
N LEU A 35 -14.21 -4.55 -16.08
CA LEU A 35 -13.22 -5.51 -15.61
C LEU A 35 -11.79 -5.08 -15.97
N LEU A 36 -11.58 -4.58 -17.19
CA LEU A 36 -10.27 -4.09 -17.63
C LEU A 36 -9.82 -2.87 -16.83
N LEU A 37 -10.73 -1.93 -16.58
CA LEU A 37 -10.46 -0.77 -15.72
C LEU A 37 -10.08 -1.18 -14.30
N LEU A 38 -10.78 -2.16 -13.72
CA LEU A 38 -10.48 -2.67 -12.39
C LEU A 38 -9.08 -3.29 -12.31
N VAL A 39 -8.71 -4.11 -13.29
CA VAL A 39 -7.36 -4.72 -13.36
C VAL A 39 -6.28 -3.65 -13.53
N GLY A 40 -6.51 -2.66 -14.39
CA GLY A 40 -5.56 -1.56 -14.61
C GLY A 40 -5.37 -0.68 -13.37
N ALA A 41 -6.45 -0.43 -12.61
CA ALA A 41 -6.36 0.32 -11.36
C ALA A 41 -5.50 -0.43 -10.33
N GLN A 42 -5.72 -1.73 -10.15
CA GLN A 42 -4.96 -2.56 -9.21
C GLN A 42 -3.45 -2.56 -9.50
N ALA A 43 -3.06 -2.72 -10.77
CA ALA A 43 -1.64 -2.69 -11.16
C ALA A 43 -0.96 -1.34 -10.83
N ARG A 44 -1.70 -0.23 -10.98
CA ARG A 44 -1.19 1.10 -10.61
C ARG A 44 -1.04 1.26 -9.10
N PHE A 45 -1.98 0.72 -8.31
CA PHE A 45 -1.87 0.74 -6.85
C PHE A 45 -0.61 0.02 -6.36
N GLU A 46 -0.28 -1.14 -6.93
CA GLU A 46 0.93 -1.90 -6.58
C GLU A 46 2.21 -1.11 -6.88
N SER A 47 2.29 -0.47 -8.05
CA SER A 47 3.43 0.38 -8.40
C SER A 47 3.59 1.57 -7.46
N LEU A 48 2.47 2.20 -7.04
CA LEU A 48 2.50 3.30 -6.08
C LEU A 48 2.97 2.84 -4.70
N SER A 49 2.49 1.69 -4.22
CA SER A 49 2.94 1.09 -2.97
C SER A 49 4.44 0.80 -2.99
N HIS A 50 4.98 0.31 -4.11
CA HIS A 50 6.41 0.05 -4.23
C HIS A 50 7.25 1.34 -4.19
N ILE A 51 6.78 2.41 -4.85
CA ILE A 51 7.45 3.72 -4.81
C ILE A 51 7.39 4.31 -3.39
N GLN A 52 6.23 4.21 -2.74
CA GLN A 52 6.04 4.70 -1.38
C GLN A 52 6.91 3.92 -0.39
N GLY A 53 6.93 2.59 -0.46
CA GLY A 53 7.78 1.75 0.36
C GLY A 53 9.27 2.09 0.19
N GLY A 54 9.70 2.27 -1.07
CA GLY A 54 11.05 2.76 -1.40
C GLY A 54 11.38 4.12 -0.79
N SER A 55 10.42 5.06 -0.76
CA SER A 55 10.62 6.35 -0.09
C SER A 55 10.74 6.19 1.42
N VAL A 56 9.95 5.32 2.05
CA VAL A 56 9.99 5.10 3.50
C VAL A 56 11.32 4.51 3.93
N ILE A 57 11.76 3.41 3.30
CA ILE A 57 13.03 2.77 3.67
C ILE A 57 14.21 3.73 3.48
N ARG A 58 14.16 4.60 2.46
CA ARG A 58 15.19 5.59 2.21
C ARG A 58 15.22 6.67 3.29
N ILE A 59 14.05 7.16 3.70
CA ILE A 59 13.96 8.11 4.82
C ILE A 59 14.52 7.50 6.10
N VAL A 60 14.23 6.23 6.37
CA VAL A 60 14.76 5.51 7.54
C VAL A 60 16.28 5.35 7.43
N SER A 61 16.81 4.87 6.31
CA SER A 61 18.26 4.71 6.11
C SER A 61 19.01 6.04 6.19
N ASP A 62 18.46 7.09 5.58
CA ASP A 62 19.06 8.43 5.61
C ASP A 62 19.05 9.01 7.03
N SER A 63 17.98 8.77 7.81
CA SER A 63 17.89 9.22 9.20
C SER A 63 18.87 8.49 10.12
N ILE A 64 19.11 7.19 9.89
CA ILE A 64 20.14 6.43 10.62
C ILE A 64 21.51 7.02 10.32
N ASN A 65 21.83 7.24 9.04
CA ASN A 65 23.11 7.81 8.63
C ASN A 65 23.33 9.22 9.21
N GLU A 66 22.29 10.05 9.21
CA GLU A 66 22.34 11.42 9.73
C GLU A 66 22.63 11.44 11.23
N VAL A 67 21.87 10.68 12.02
CA VAL A 67 22.07 10.59 13.47
C VAL A 67 23.44 10.00 13.82
N TYR A 68 23.91 9.03 13.04
CA TYR A 68 25.25 8.47 13.20
C TYR A 68 26.35 9.51 12.94
N ILE A 69 26.23 10.30 11.86
CA ILE A 69 27.19 11.37 11.53
C ILE A 69 27.18 12.48 12.58
N GLU A 70 26.00 12.85 13.09
CA GLU A 70 25.88 13.88 14.13
C GLU A 70 26.52 13.45 15.46
N GLY A 71 26.51 12.15 15.75
CA GLY A 71 27.20 11.56 16.90
C GLY A 71 26.40 11.61 18.21
N PRO A 72 27.05 11.30 19.35
CA PRO A 72 26.36 11.07 20.62
C PRO A 72 25.48 12.25 21.08
N GLY A 73 24.23 11.96 21.45
CA GLY A 73 23.25 12.97 21.85
C GLY A 73 22.42 13.54 20.70
N ALA A 74 22.72 13.19 19.45
CA ALA A 74 21.86 13.45 18.31
C ALA A 74 20.52 12.72 18.43
N SER A 75 19.42 13.36 18.03
CA SER A 75 18.09 12.76 18.01
C SER A 75 17.26 13.37 16.89
N LYS A 76 16.57 12.51 16.15
CA LYS A 76 15.70 12.89 15.04
C LYS A 76 14.42 12.06 15.09
N THR A 77 13.27 12.72 14.94
CA THR A 77 11.98 12.03 14.78
C THR A 77 11.45 12.30 13.39
N VAL A 78 11.13 11.24 12.65
CA VAL A 78 10.57 11.34 11.31
C VAL A 78 9.23 10.63 11.24
N VAL A 79 8.26 11.29 10.62
CA VAL A 79 6.96 10.69 10.34
C VAL A 79 7.00 10.07 8.95
N VAL A 80 6.82 8.76 8.88
CA VAL A 80 6.80 8.01 7.63
C VAL A 80 5.38 7.55 7.31
N ASN A 81 5.00 7.59 6.03
CA ASN A 81 3.71 7.10 5.58
C ASN A 81 3.86 5.70 5.00
N PHE A 82 3.49 4.67 5.77
CA PHE A 82 3.57 3.30 5.30
C PHE A 82 2.45 2.98 4.29
N PRO A 83 2.77 2.28 3.18
CA PRO A 83 1.76 1.87 2.22
C PRO A 83 0.82 0.82 2.83
N SER A 84 -0.44 0.77 2.38
CA SER A 84 -1.47 -0.08 2.98
C SER A 84 -1.24 -1.59 2.87
N ASN A 85 -0.28 -2.00 2.03
CA ASN A 85 0.15 -3.37 1.84
C ASN A 85 1.53 -3.64 2.44
N ALA A 86 2.07 -2.77 3.30
CA ALA A 86 3.28 -3.05 4.05
C ALA A 86 3.02 -4.13 5.09
N ARG A 87 3.88 -5.15 5.13
CA ARG A 87 3.77 -6.28 6.06
C ARG A 87 4.69 -6.10 7.26
N TYR A 88 5.91 -5.64 7.02
CA TYR A 88 6.90 -5.42 8.07
C TYR A 88 7.91 -4.36 7.65
N LEU A 89 8.56 -3.76 8.66
CA LEU A 89 9.80 -3.02 8.51
C LEU A 89 10.82 -3.66 9.44
N ASN A 90 11.97 -4.05 8.90
CA ASN A 90 13.05 -4.65 9.64
C ASN A 90 14.31 -3.82 9.45
N VAL A 91 15.00 -3.55 10.55
CA VAL A 91 16.30 -2.87 10.52
C VAL A 91 17.33 -3.90 10.96
N THR A 92 18.27 -4.19 10.06
CA THR A 92 19.34 -5.16 10.29
C THR A 92 20.65 -4.43 10.58
N GLU A 93 21.82 -5.04 10.36
CA GLU A 93 23.11 -4.42 10.66
C GLU A 93 23.48 -3.28 9.71
N ASP A 94 23.18 -3.44 8.42
CA ASP A 94 23.60 -2.54 7.34
C ASP A 94 22.46 -2.22 6.34
N GLU A 95 21.26 -2.77 6.55
CA GLU A 95 20.14 -2.55 5.64
C GLU A 95 18.79 -2.44 6.36
N VAL A 96 17.92 -1.60 5.78
CA VAL A 96 16.50 -1.50 6.11
C VAL A 96 15.72 -2.31 5.07
N VAL A 97 14.92 -3.26 5.54
CA VAL A 97 14.10 -4.14 4.70
C VAL A 97 12.63 -3.89 5.00
N MET A 98 11.85 -3.58 3.96
CA MET A 98 10.40 -3.50 4.03
C MET A 98 9.77 -4.60 3.19
N GLY A 99 8.95 -5.44 3.83
CA GLY A 99 8.12 -6.40 3.10
C GLY A 99 6.80 -5.78 2.67
N LEU A 100 6.43 -5.97 1.41
CA LEU A 100 5.13 -5.59 0.85
C LEU A 100 4.40 -6.83 0.33
N ASP A 101 3.09 -6.91 0.59
CA ASP A 101 2.24 -7.92 -0.06
C ASP A 101 1.80 -7.40 -1.45
N THR A 102 2.19 -8.12 -2.50
CA THR A 102 1.81 -7.83 -3.88
C THR A 102 0.93 -8.92 -4.47
N ARG A 103 0.33 -8.68 -5.64
CA ARG A 103 -0.44 -9.71 -6.34
C ARG A 103 0.43 -10.90 -6.76
N SER A 104 1.71 -10.66 -7.06
CA SER A 104 2.66 -11.71 -7.45
C SER A 104 3.20 -12.51 -6.25
N GLY A 105 2.95 -12.03 -5.03
CA GLY A 105 3.46 -12.59 -3.78
C GLY A 105 4.11 -11.51 -2.90
N PRO A 106 4.63 -11.88 -1.73
CA PRO A 106 5.43 -10.98 -0.91
C PRO A 106 6.68 -10.54 -1.68
N THR A 107 7.00 -9.25 -1.62
CA THR A 107 8.25 -8.69 -2.15
C THR A 107 8.93 -7.86 -1.08
N ASP A 108 10.26 -7.88 -1.07
CA ASP A 108 11.05 -7.09 -0.14
C ASP A 108 11.71 -5.93 -0.89
N ILE A 109 11.68 -4.75 -0.27
CA ILE A 109 12.41 -3.57 -0.73
C ILE A 109 13.52 -3.29 0.29
N VAL A 110 14.74 -3.12 -0.19
CA VAL A 110 15.94 -3.04 0.63
C VAL A 110 16.65 -1.70 0.38
N SER A 111 17.10 -1.05 1.46
CA SER A 111 17.93 0.16 1.40
C SER A 111 19.11 0.06 2.37
N PRO A 112 20.36 0.10 1.89
CA PRO A 112 21.53 0.03 2.76
C PRO A 112 21.76 1.35 3.52
N PHE A 113 22.42 1.26 4.67
CA PHE A 113 22.94 2.37 5.46
C PHE A 113 24.32 1.99 6.03
N PHE A 114 25.02 2.96 6.63
CA PHE A 114 26.37 2.72 7.19
C PHE A 114 26.50 3.06 8.67
N GLY A 115 25.48 3.66 9.29
CA GLY A 115 25.51 3.95 10.72
C GLY A 115 25.48 2.69 11.59
N GLU A 116 26.33 2.63 12.61
CA GLU A 116 26.36 1.49 13.53
C GLU A 116 25.11 1.49 14.44
N LEU A 117 24.39 0.37 14.48
CA LEU A 117 23.21 0.23 15.32
C LEU A 117 23.49 -0.38 16.68
N ASN A 118 22.72 0.06 17.68
CA ASN A 118 22.64 -0.63 18.95
C ASN A 118 21.95 -2.01 18.77
N GLN A 119 22.40 -3.03 19.49
CA GLN A 119 21.83 -4.38 19.44
C GLN A 119 20.34 -4.42 19.78
N SER A 120 19.84 -3.49 20.61
CA SER A 120 18.41 -3.37 20.93
C SER A 120 17.55 -2.88 19.77
N SER A 121 18.17 -2.25 18.77
CA SER A 121 17.50 -1.71 17.57
C SER A 121 17.54 -2.67 16.39
N ARG A 122 18.28 -3.78 16.51
CA ARG A 122 18.31 -4.84 15.51
C ARG A 122 17.09 -5.73 15.70
N GLY A 123 16.31 -5.89 14.64
CA GLY A 123 15.14 -6.76 14.64
C GLY A 123 13.93 -6.10 14.02
N LEU A 124 12.90 -6.93 13.77
CA LEU A 124 11.65 -6.47 13.21
C LEU A 124 11.13 -5.32 14.07
N VAL A 125 11.04 -4.14 13.48
CA VAL A 125 10.10 -3.12 13.94
C VAL A 125 8.71 -3.68 13.56
N ALA A 126 8.29 -4.70 14.31
CA ALA A 126 6.93 -5.21 14.29
C ALA A 126 6.11 -4.06 14.86
N LEU A 127 5.46 -3.31 13.96
CA LEU A 127 4.65 -2.19 14.36
C LEU A 127 3.56 -2.67 15.35
N PRO A 128 3.09 -1.79 16.27
CA PRO A 128 2.44 -2.17 17.55
C PRO A 128 1.12 -2.96 17.48
N SER A 129 0.72 -3.49 16.35
CA SER A 129 -0.48 -4.28 16.15
C SER A 129 -0.16 -5.27 15.04
N GLY A 130 -0.47 -6.56 15.19
CA GLY A 130 -0.30 -7.57 14.14
C GLY A 130 -1.09 -7.34 12.84
N ASP A 131 -1.53 -6.10 12.59
CA ASP A 131 -2.13 -5.57 11.38
C ASP A 131 -1.10 -4.68 10.66
N ALA A 132 -0.97 -4.91 9.35
CA ALA A 132 -0.11 -4.18 8.42
C ALA A 132 -0.01 -2.66 8.76
N PRO A 133 1.20 -2.11 8.98
CA PRO A 133 1.38 -0.68 9.22
C PRO A 133 0.87 0.10 8.01
N SER A 134 -0.29 0.73 8.13
CA SER A 134 -0.83 1.59 7.08
C SER A 134 -1.07 2.98 7.64
N GLY A 135 -0.55 4.00 6.97
CA GLY A 135 -0.67 5.40 7.40
C GLY A 135 0.59 5.97 8.04
N LEU A 136 0.42 7.04 8.81
CA LEU A 136 1.51 7.87 9.34
C LEU A 136 2.00 7.33 10.68
N TYR A 137 3.29 7.03 10.77
CA TYR A 137 3.93 6.55 11.99
C TYR A 137 5.20 7.35 12.28
N PRO A 138 5.35 7.89 13.49
CA PRO A 138 6.61 8.50 13.92
C PRO A 138 7.64 7.41 14.26
N ILE A 139 8.84 7.57 13.75
CA ILE A 139 10.02 6.77 14.10
C ILE A 139 11.04 7.73 14.69
N LYS A 140 11.54 7.39 15.88
CA LYS A 140 12.57 8.16 16.57
C LYS A 140 13.92 7.46 16.39
N PHE A 141 14.91 8.24 16.03
CA PHE A 141 16.31 7.84 15.86
C PHE A 141 17.13 8.66 16.85
N TYR A 142 18.04 8.03 17.60
CA TYR A 142 18.97 8.78 18.45
C TYR A 142 20.30 8.04 18.61
N ALA A 143 21.38 8.78 18.81
CA ALA A 143 22.69 8.20 19.10
C ALA A 143 22.85 8.01 20.61
N ASP A 144 23.15 6.78 21.03
CA ASP A 144 23.45 6.48 22.43
C ASP A 144 24.80 7.10 22.87
N SER A 145 25.14 6.94 24.15
CA SER A 145 26.40 7.43 24.70
C SER A 145 27.65 6.79 24.10
N SER A 146 27.51 5.68 23.38
CA SER A 146 28.57 4.97 22.68
C SER A 146 28.64 5.37 21.19
N GLY A 147 27.74 6.23 20.71
CA GLY A 147 27.66 6.65 19.32
C GLY A 147 26.90 5.70 18.40
N ASN A 148 26.27 4.65 18.93
CA ASN A 148 25.43 3.75 18.14
C ASN A 148 24.03 4.35 17.98
N VAL A 149 23.45 4.17 16.80
CA VAL A 149 22.08 4.61 16.52
C VAL A 149 21.09 3.63 17.13
N VAL A 150 20.13 4.19 17.84
CA VAL A 150 18.96 3.49 18.38
C VAL A 150 17.73 3.88 17.58
N VAL A 151 16.96 2.89 17.16
CA VAL A 151 15.69 3.07 16.43
C VAL A 151 14.54 2.68 17.34
N GLU A 152 13.74 3.66 17.75
CA GLU A 152 12.55 3.47 18.57
C GLU A 152 11.29 3.76 17.75
N HIS A 153 10.33 2.82 17.80
CA HIS A 153 8.98 3.06 17.31
C HIS A 153 8.19 3.78 18.41
N GLY A 154 7.82 5.03 18.14
CA GLY A 154 7.39 5.97 19.17
C GLY A 154 5.88 6.19 19.21
N GLY A 155 5.22 5.50 20.13
CA GLY A 155 3.85 5.71 20.57
C GLY A 155 3.55 4.77 21.71
#